data_AF-A0A3M1I774-F1
#
_entry.id   AF-A0A3M1I774-F1
#
_cell.length_a   1.000
_cell.length_b   1.000
_cell.length_c   1.000
_cell.angle_alpha   90.00
_cell.angle_beta   90.00
_cell.angle_gamma   90.00
#
_symmetry.space_group_name_H-M   'P 1'
#
loop_
_entity.id
_entity.type
_entity.pdbx_description
1 polymer ?
#
loop_
_entity_poly.entity_id
_entity_poly.type
_entity_poly.pdbx_seq_one_letter_code
_entity_poly.pdbx_strand_id
1 'polypeptide(L)' 'MDGHLYAVNAGTGKRIWEFSTGGAINSSPVERNGILYIGSNDGQVYAIIAAGE' A
#
# COMPACT_ATOMS: atom_id res chain seq x y z
N MET A 1 -11.45 -6.40 -5.57
CA MET A 1 -10.67 -5.41 -4.81
C MET A 1 -10.33 -4.27 -5.75
N ASP A 2 -10.23 -3.04 -5.23
CA ASP A 2 -10.14 -1.79 -6.00
C ASP A 2 -8.73 -1.48 -6.52
N GLY A 3 -7.69 -2.16 -6.01
CA GLY A 3 -6.31 -1.98 -6.48
C GLY A 3 -5.60 -0.79 -5.83
N HIS A 4 -6.17 -0.27 -4.74
CA HIS A 4 -5.63 0.85 -3.98
C HIS A 4 -5.07 0.39 -2.64
N LEU A 5 -3.95 0.99 -2.25
CA LEU A 5 -3.38 0.89 -0.93
C LEU A 5 -3.53 2.24 -0.22
N TYR A 6 -4.05 2.22 1.00
CA TYR A 6 -4.29 3.41 1.80
C TYR A 6 -3.47 3.37 3.09
N ALA A 7 -2.80 4.46 3.42
CA ALA A 7 -2.41 4.72 4.79
C ALA A 7 -3.47 5.56 5.48
N VAL A 8 -3.81 5.17 6.70
CA VAL A 8 -4.76 5.88 7.55
C VAL A 8 -4.12 6.18 8.89
N ASN A 9 -4.50 7.32 9.47
CA ASN A 9 -4.19 7.63 10.85
C ASN A 9 -4.97 6.65 11.75
N ALA A 10 -4.26 5.88 12.58
CA ALA A 10 -4.85 4.81 13.37
C ALA A 10 -5.89 5.30 14.39
N GLY A 11 -5.78 6.53 14.89
CA GLY A 11 -6.72 7.09 15.88
C GLY A 11 -7.99 7.69 15.27
N THR A 12 -7.89 8.23 14.05
CA THR A 12 -9.00 8.98 13.42
C THR A 12 -9.60 8.29 12.20
N GLY A 13 -8.93 7.28 11.65
CA GLY A 13 -9.29 6.65 10.38
C GLY A 13 -9.10 7.55 9.16
N LYS A 14 -8.58 8.78 9.33
CA LYS A 14 -8.36 9.70 8.21
C LYS A 14 -7.23 9.19 7.32
N ARG A 15 -7.48 9.17 6.01
CA ARG A 15 -6.48 8.84 5.00
C ARG A 15 -5.34 9.85 5.01
N ILE A 16 -4.11 9.35 5.11
CA ILE A 16 -2.86 10.12 5.05
C ILE A 16 -2.39 10.18 3.60
N TRP A 17 -2.27 9.02 2.96
CA TRP A 17 -1.90 8.90 1.55
C TRP A 17 -2.58 7.70 0.89
N GLU A 18 -2.46 7.65 -0.43
CA GLU A 18 -2.99 6.60 -1.29
C GLU A 18 -1.98 6.24 -2.38
N PHE A 19 -1.94 4.97 -2.73
CA PHE A 19 -1.17 4.47 -3.86
C PHE A 19 -2.04 3.53 -4.70
N SER A 20 -2.06 3.72 -6.02
CA SER A 20 -2.82 2.90 -6.95
C SER A 20 -1.90 1.96 -7.73
N THR A 21 -2.31 0.71 -7.85
CA THR A 21 -1.67 -0.27 -8.75
C THR A 21 -2.49 -0.41 -10.03
N GLY A 22 -1.97 -1.13 -11.03
CA GLY A 22 -2.68 -1.40 -12.28
C GLY A 22 -3.71 -2.53 -12.17
N GLY A 23 -3.74 -3.25 -11.04
CA GLY A 23 -4.60 -4.41 -10.82
C GLY A 23 -5.06 -4.55 -9.37
N ALA A 24 -5.81 -5.62 -9.08
CA ALA A 24 -6.26 -5.87 -7.71
C ALA A 24 -5.08 -6.27 -6.80
N ILE A 25 -4.99 -5.65 -5.62
CA ILE A 25 -4.06 -6.06 -4.55
C ILE A 25 -4.75 -7.15 -3.72
N ASN A 26 -4.44 -8.42 -3.98
CA ASN A 26 -4.97 -9.56 -3.20
C ASN A 26 -3.95 -10.12 -2.20
N SER A 27 -2.75 -9.55 -2.14
CA SER A 27 -1.69 -9.98 -1.22
C SER A 27 -1.79 -9.27 0.13
N SER A 28 -1.25 -9.89 1.17
CA SER A 28 -0.98 -9.19 2.43
C SER A 28 0.28 -8.34 2.29
N PRO A 29 0.28 -7.07 2.72
CA PRO A 29 1.47 -6.23 2.71
C PRO A 29 2.51 -6.73 3.72
N VAL A 30 3.80 -6.56 3.42
CA VAL A 30 4.90 -6.76 4.36
C VAL A 30 5.78 -5.53 4.42
N GLU A 31 6.13 -5.09 5.63
CA GLU A 31 7.06 -3.98 5.85
C GLU A 31 8.45 -4.54 6.19
N ARG A 32 9.48 -3.93 5.58
CA ARG A 32 10.87 -4.15 5.98
C ARG A 32 11.72 -2.91 5.71
N ASN A 33 12.37 -2.41 6.76
CA ASN A 33 13.28 -1.26 6.71
C ASN A 33 12.63 0.02 6.15
N GLY A 34 11.38 0.30 6.52
CA GLY A 34 10.61 1.46 6.07
C GLY A 34 10.01 1.33 4.67
N ILE A 35 10.11 0.14 4.05
CA ILE A 35 9.58 -0.13 2.72
C ILE A 35 8.46 -1.15 2.84
N LEU A 36 7.31 -0.81 2.28
CA LEU A 36 6.14 -1.66 2.22
C LEU A 36 6.10 -2.38 0.87
N TYR A 37 5.99 -3.69 0.91
CA TYR A 37 5.93 -4.54 -0.28
C TYR A 37 4.53 -5.12 -0.46
N ILE A 38 4.00 -5.01 -1.67
CA ILE A 38 2.71 -5.58 -2.07
C ILE A 38 2.82 -6.23 -3.45
N GLY A 39 2.13 -7.35 -3.65
CA GLY A 39 1.89 -7.94 -4.96
C GLY A 39 0.52 -7.55 -5.50
N SER A 40 0.44 -7.24 -6.79
CA SER A 40 -0.79 -6.93 -7.50
C SER A 40 -1.06 -7.91 -8.65
N ASN A 41 -2.32 -8.07 -9.01
CA ASN A 41 -2.76 -8.88 -10.15
C ASN A 41 -2.39 -8.28 -11.52
N ASP A 42 -1.80 -7.08 -11.57
CA ASP A 42 -1.16 -6.55 -12.78
C ASP A 42 0.18 -7.25 -13.11
N GLY A 43 0.60 -8.21 -12.28
CA GLY A 43 1.82 -8.99 -12.47
C GLY A 43 3.05 -8.35 -11.83
N GLN A 44 2.89 -7.23 -11.12
CA GLN A 44 3.98 -6.47 -10.52
C GLN A 44 4.03 -6.61 -9.00
N VAL A 45 5.25 -6.49 -8.45
CA VAL A 45 5.49 -6.27 -7.02
C VAL A 45 5.92 -4.83 -6.84
N TYR A 46 5.24 -4.12 -5.95
CA TYR A 46 5.52 -2.73 -5.63
C TYR A 46 6.29 -2.63 -4.33
N ALA A 47 7.27 -1.73 -4.29
CA ALA A 47 8.02 -1.33 -3.10
C ALA A 47 7.74 0.15 -2.85
N ILE A 48 7.01 0.44 -1.78
CA ILE A 48 6.47 1.77 -1.48
C ILE A 48 7.17 2.29 -0.23
N ILE A 49 7.84 3.44 -0.37
CA ILE A 49 8.38 4.16 0.78
C ILE A 49 7.22 4.92 1.42
N ALA A 50 6.81 4.46 2.60
CA ALA A 50 5.89 5.23 3.42
C ALA A 50 6.69 6.34 4.09
N ALA A 51 6.78 7.51 3.43
CA ALA A 51 7.27 8.71 4.09
C ALA A 51 6.27 9.05 5.21
N GLY A 52 6.60 8.64 6.44
CA GLY A 52 6.14 9.38 7.62
C GLY A 52 6.78 10.76 7.56
N GLU A 53 6.01 11.77 7.94
CA GLU A 53 6.44 13.19 8.00
C GLU A 53 7.89 13.39 8.47
#